data_AF-A0A7R9PYD7-F1
#
_entry.id   AF-A0A7R9PYD7-F1
#
_cell.length_a   1.000
_cell.length_b   1.000
_cell.length_c   1.000
_cell.angle_alpha   90.00
_cell.angle_beta   90.00
_cell.angle_gamma   90.00
#
_symmetry.space_group_name_H-M   'P 1'
#
loop_
_entity.id
_entity.type
_entity.pdbx_description
1 polymer ?
#
loop_
_entity_poly.entity_id
_entity_poly.type
_entity_poly.pdbx_seq_one_letter_code
_entity_poly.pdbx_strand_id
1 'polypeptide(L)'
;GLYDNMVKFVEQLKGENIFARQVAGGDYPYHSPFMNIVAPPLLEILKKVIPEPKPRSERWVSTSFSRDQWDSPKAKFASGDYFTNNLISPVLFNEGMKEIGKNSYVIEVAPHGLFESIFKRCFPSLTYTGLMKRTEADNLCYFLSSIGRLFTLGLNPKIENLYPKVEWPVCRGTQSISSLFQWDHERSYYVKKFPEFHNYATASDFVMKFSLLESDWNFLKDHAIDGRVLFPATGYLLMAWRRLAAMKGQPTLPSIAWSLRKFQSDSRRENFMTKSEAVA
;
A
#
# COMPACT_ATOMS: atom_id res chain seq x y z
N GLY A 1 35.71 -24.58 -4.39
CA GLY A 1 37.09 -25.11 -4.31
C GLY A 1 37.05 -26.62 -4.14
N LEU A 2 38.21 -27.28 -4.15
CA LEU A 2 38.29 -28.73 -3.91
C LEU A 2 37.79 -29.07 -2.50
N TYR A 3 37.03 -30.16 -2.37
CA TYR A 3 36.27 -30.50 -1.16
C TYR A 3 37.13 -30.52 0.11
N ASP A 4 38.18 -31.34 0.14
CA ASP A 4 39.02 -31.51 1.34
C ASP A 4 39.68 -30.20 1.79
N ASN A 5 40.16 -29.41 0.83
CA ASN A 5 40.77 -28.11 1.13
C ASN A 5 39.73 -27.12 1.67
N MET A 6 38.51 -27.14 1.12
CA MET A 6 37.42 -26.29 1.61
C MET A 6 36.97 -26.69 3.01
N VAL A 7 36.91 -27.98 3.34
CA VAL A 7 36.54 -28.45 4.69
C VAL A 7 37.54 -27.93 5.71
N LYS A 8 38.85 -28.15 5.49
CA LYS A 8 39.92 -27.67 6.38
C LYS A 8 39.89 -26.15 6.55
N PHE A 9 39.69 -25.42 5.45
CA PHE A 9 39.66 -23.96 5.49
C PHE A 9 38.42 -23.43 6.23
N VAL A 10 37.25 -24.06 6.06
CA VAL A 10 36.04 -23.70 6.81
C VAL A 10 36.21 -23.97 8.31
N GLU A 11 36.87 -25.06 8.69
CA GLU A 11 37.19 -25.36 10.09
C GLU A 11 38.15 -24.32 10.69
N GLN A 12 39.18 -23.92 9.94
CA GLN A 12 40.07 -22.84 10.36
C GLN A 12 39.31 -21.53 10.60
N LEU A 13 38.48 -21.09 9.64
CA LEU A 13 37.70 -19.86 9.77
C LEU A 13 36.73 -19.91 10.96
N LYS A 14 36.12 -21.07 11.22
CA LYS A 14 35.27 -21.25 12.41
C LYS A 14 36.08 -21.14 13.70
N GLY A 15 37.31 -21.67 13.74
CA GLY A 15 38.23 -21.50 14.86
C GLY A 15 38.59 -20.03 15.13
N GLU A 16 38.60 -19.21 14.08
CA GLU A 16 38.82 -17.76 14.14
C GLU A 16 37.52 -16.96 14.43
N ASN A 17 36.40 -17.62 14.76
CA ASN A 17 35.07 -17.00 14.94
C ASN A 17 34.53 -16.26 13.70
N ILE A 18 34.96 -16.65 12.50
CA ILE A 18 34.45 -16.11 11.24
C ILE A 18 33.28 -16.96 10.75
N PHE A 19 32.20 -16.32 10.29
CA PHE A 19 31.04 -17.03 9.74
C PHE A 19 31.43 -17.78 8.45
N ALA A 20 31.51 -19.11 8.55
CA ALA A 20 31.74 -19.98 7.41
C ALA A 20 30.76 -21.16 7.43
N ARG A 21 29.89 -21.23 6.41
CA ARG A 21 28.91 -22.30 6.23
C ARG A 21 29.14 -22.99 4.90
N GLN A 22 29.26 -24.31 4.93
CA GLN A 22 29.31 -25.11 3.71
C GLN A 22 27.93 -25.12 3.04
N VAL A 23 27.94 -25.00 1.72
CA VAL A 23 26.76 -25.13 0.87
C VAL A 23 26.90 -26.42 0.09
N ALA A 24 25.85 -27.23 0.05
CA ALA A 24 25.84 -28.46 -0.74
C ALA A 24 25.88 -28.10 -2.23
N GLY A 25 27.06 -28.19 -2.84
CA GLY A 25 27.29 -27.89 -4.26
C GLY A 25 27.55 -29.14 -5.11
N GLY A 26 27.31 -30.34 -4.57
CA GLY A 26 27.76 -31.59 -5.19
C GLY A 26 29.27 -31.72 -5.21
N ASP A 27 29.78 -32.55 -6.12
CA ASP A 27 31.20 -32.90 -6.22
C ASP A 27 32.03 -31.88 -7.02
N TYR A 28 31.41 -30.80 -7.51
CA TYR A 28 32.03 -29.87 -8.45
C TYR A 28 32.15 -28.44 -7.90
N PRO A 29 33.32 -27.80 -8.04
CA PRO A 29 33.49 -26.41 -7.64
C PRO A 29 32.98 -25.45 -8.74
N TYR A 30 31.65 -25.21 -8.77
CA TYR A 30 31.05 -24.23 -9.68
C TYR A 30 31.67 -22.83 -9.53
N HIS A 31 31.57 -22.02 -10.59
CA HIS A 31 32.08 -20.64 -10.63
C HIS A 31 33.57 -20.51 -10.28
N SER A 32 34.37 -21.50 -10.70
CA SER A 32 35.80 -21.54 -10.44
C SER A 32 36.57 -21.94 -11.70
N PRO A 33 37.91 -21.68 -11.77
CA PRO A 33 38.72 -22.04 -12.93
C PRO A 33 38.68 -23.53 -13.30
N PHE A 34 38.34 -24.41 -12.35
CA PHE A 34 38.18 -25.85 -12.60
C PHE A 34 37.06 -26.15 -13.61
N MET A 35 36.07 -25.28 -13.74
CA MET A 35 34.97 -25.46 -14.70
C MET A 35 35.37 -25.15 -16.15
N ASN A 36 36.54 -24.55 -16.39
CA ASN A 36 37.01 -24.23 -17.74
C ASN A 36 37.19 -25.47 -18.62
N ILE A 37 37.47 -26.64 -18.02
CA ILE A 37 37.58 -27.91 -18.74
C ILE A 37 36.23 -28.33 -19.33
N VAL A 38 35.14 -27.98 -18.65
CA VAL A 38 33.76 -28.35 -19.04
C VAL A 38 33.15 -27.33 -20.01
N ALA A 39 33.65 -26.09 -20.04
CA ALA A 39 33.06 -25.02 -20.85
C ALA A 39 33.02 -25.32 -22.37
N PRO A 40 34.10 -25.79 -23.03
CA PRO A 40 34.04 -26.10 -24.47
C PRO A 40 33.03 -27.19 -24.83
N PRO A 41 33.04 -28.39 -24.22
CA PRO A 41 32.07 -29.42 -24.56
C PRO A 41 30.63 -29.02 -24.20
N LEU A 42 30.43 -28.28 -23.10
CA LEU A 42 29.12 -27.75 -22.74
C LEU A 42 28.60 -26.77 -23.78
N LEU A 43 29.44 -25.84 -24.25
CA LEU A 43 29.05 -24.85 -25.25
C LEU A 43 28.62 -25.51 -26.56
N GLU A 44 29.37 -26.52 -27.02
CA GLU A 44 29.04 -27.27 -28.24
C GLU A 44 27.67 -27.97 -28.13
N ILE A 45 27.34 -28.51 -26.96
CA ILE A 45 26.03 -29.11 -26.70
C ILE A 45 24.95 -28.02 -26.62
N LEU A 46 25.19 -26.94 -25.89
CA LEU A 46 24.21 -25.87 -25.71
C LEU A 46 23.88 -25.15 -27.02
N LYS A 47 24.82 -25.03 -27.96
CA LYS A 47 24.55 -24.51 -29.31
C LYS A 47 23.58 -25.41 -30.09
N LYS A 48 23.59 -26.72 -29.84
CA LYS A 48 22.63 -27.67 -30.45
C LYS A 48 21.27 -27.61 -29.77
N VAL A 49 21.24 -27.42 -28.44
CA VAL A 49 20.00 -27.31 -27.65
C VAL A 49 19.31 -25.97 -27.87
N ILE A 50 20.09 -24.90 -28.07
CA ILE A 50 19.62 -23.52 -28.27
C ILE A 50 20.16 -23.01 -29.61
N PRO A 51 19.64 -23.53 -30.74
CA PRO A 51 20.13 -23.15 -32.07
C PRO A 51 19.80 -21.69 -32.42
N GLU A 52 18.67 -21.18 -31.92
CA GLU A 52 18.19 -19.82 -32.15
C GLU A 52 18.01 -19.07 -30.81
N PRO A 53 19.07 -18.43 -30.28
CA PRO A 53 19.00 -17.71 -29.03
C PRO A 53 18.02 -16.52 -29.08
N LYS A 54 17.17 -16.40 -28.05
CA LYS A 54 16.24 -15.26 -27.92
C LYS A 54 16.92 -14.08 -27.22
N PRO A 55 16.59 -12.82 -27.60
CA PRO A 55 17.11 -11.65 -26.92
C PRO A 55 16.60 -11.57 -25.48
N ARG A 56 17.48 -11.16 -24.58
CA ARG A 56 17.17 -10.87 -23.18
C ARG A 56 16.55 -9.48 -23.10
N SER A 57 15.57 -9.28 -22.22
CA SER A 57 15.03 -7.94 -21.95
C SER A 57 15.84 -7.25 -20.87
N GLU A 58 15.75 -5.92 -20.81
CA GLU A 58 16.38 -5.09 -19.77
C GLU A 58 15.91 -5.44 -18.34
N ARG A 59 14.73 -6.08 -18.21
CA ARG A 59 14.22 -6.55 -16.92
C ARG A 59 15.03 -7.72 -16.35
N TRP A 60 15.79 -8.43 -17.19
CA TRP A 60 16.67 -9.50 -16.75
C TRP A 60 18.06 -8.95 -16.45
N VAL A 61 18.26 -8.54 -15.20
CA VAL A 61 19.57 -8.20 -14.64
C VAL A 61 20.49 -9.42 -14.68
N SER A 62 21.62 -9.32 -15.39
CA SER A 62 22.61 -10.40 -15.44
C SER A 62 23.46 -10.39 -14.17
N THR A 63 23.71 -11.57 -13.61
CA THR A 63 24.69 -11.78 -12.52
C THR A 63 25.91 -12.56 -12.98
N SER A 64 26.03 -12.89 -14.28
CA SER A 64 27.21 -13.57 -14.85
C SER A 64 28.12 -12.63 -15.65
N PHE A 65 27.66 -11.43 -15.96
CA PHE A 65 28.40 -10.38 -16.66
C PHE A 65 28.37 -9.11 -15.83
N SER A 66 29.49 -8.37 -15.81
CA SER A 66 29.54 -7.04 -15.20
C SER A 66 28.67 -6.06 -16.00
N ARG A 67 28.23 -4.99 -15.35
CA ARG A 67 27.25 -4.04 -15.90
C ARG A 67 27.70 -3.44 -17.24
N ASP A 68 28.99 -3.14 -17.39
CA ASP A 68 29.62 -2.62 -18.60
C ASP A 68 29.56 -3.62 -19.79
N GLN A 69 29.39 -4.90 -19.51
CA GLN A 69 29.36 -5.96 -20.51
C GLN A 69 27.95 -6.41 -20.90
N TRP A 70 26.90 -5.86 -20.28
CA TRP A 70 25.52 -6.26 -20.55
C TRP A 70 25.09 -6.04 -21.99
N ASP A 71 25.66 -5.04 -22.65
CA ASP A 71 25.40 -4.74 -24.05
C ASP A 71 26.21 -5.58 -25.05
N SER A 72 27.10 -6.44 -24.55
CA SER A 72 27.90 -7.31 -25.40
C SER A 72 27.01 -8.34 -26.11
N PRO A 73 27.39 -8.81 -27.32
CA PRO A 73 26.63 -9.84 -28.04
C PRO A 73 26.40 -11.11 -27.21
N LYS A 74 27.35 -11.49 -26.34
CA LYS A 74 27.25 -12.66 -25.46
C LYS A 74 26.25 -12.46 -24.32
N ALA A 75 26.09 -11.23 -23.83
CA ALA A 75 25.17 -10.90 -22.76
C ALA A 75 23.76 -10.55 -23.28
N LYS A 76 23.60 -10.13 -24.53
CA LYS A 76 22.29 -9.73 -25.08
C LYS A 76 21.33 -10.89 -25.34
N PHE A 77 21.82 -12.11 -25.51
CA PHE A 77 21.00 -13.26 -25.87
C PHE A 77 21.05 -14.36 -24.80
N ALA A 78 19.95 -15.08 -24.63
CA ALA A 78 19.89 -16.29 -23.82
C ALA A 78 20.51 -17.47 -24.60
N SER A 79 21.81 -17.37 -24.89
CA SER A 79 22.55 -18.29 -25.75
C SER A 79 23.35 -19.32 -24.98
N GLY A 80 23.87 -20.33 -25.69
CA GLY A 80 24.84 -21.27 -25.11
C GLY A 80 26.07 -20.57 -24.53
N ASP A 81 26.56 -19.50 -25.16
CA ASP A 81 27.66 -18.67 -24.62
C ASP A 81 27.29 -18.03 -23.27
N TYR A 82 26.07 -17.49 -23.14
CA TYR A 82 25.61 -16.86 -21.90
C TYR A 82 25.54 -17.87 -20.75
N PHE A 83 24.90 -19.03 -20.98
CA PHE A 83 24.73 -20.05 -19.95
C PHE A 83 26.06 -20.74 -19.60
N THR A 84 26.95 -20.94 -20.58
CA THR A 84 28.32 -21.43 -20.32
C THR A 84 29.09 -20.43 -19.46
N ASN A 85 29.01 -19.13 -19.78
CA ASN A 85 29.64 -18.09 -18.96
C ASN A 85 29.09 -18.07 -17.54
N ASN A 86 27.78 -18.22 -17.35
CA ASN A 86 27.19 -18.27 -16.01
C ASN A 86 27.75 -19.41 -15.14
N LEU A 87 28.06 -20.57 -15.72
CA LEU A 87 28.59 -21.71 -14.99
C LEU A 87 30.04 -21.52 -14.50
N ILE A 88 30.86 -20.82 -15.31
CA ILE A 88 32.30 -20.68 -15.06
C ILE A 88 32.67 -19.39 -14.35
N SER A 89 31.91 -18.32 -14.60
CA SER A 89 32.19 -16.98 -14.05
C SER A 89 31.57 -16.83 -12.66
N PRO A 90 32.15 -15.96 -11.80
CA PRO A 90 31.58 -15.66 -10.48
C PRO A 90 30.20 -15.04 -10.61
N VAL A 91 29.32 -15.35 -9.65
CA VAL A 91 27.98 -14.79 -9.58
C VAL A 91 28.03 -13.42 -8.91
N LEU A 92 27.83 -12.37 -9.68
CA LEU A 92 27.79 -10.95 -9.28
C LEU A 92 26.44 -10.58 -8.66
N PHE A 93 26.05 -11.30 -7.60
CA PHE A 93 24.73 -11.16 -6.99
C PHE A 93 24.55 -9.79 -6.34
N ASN A 94 25.53 -9.32 -5.57
CA ASN A 94 25.45 -8.04 -4.87
C ASN A 94 25.39 -6.85 -5.84
N GLU A 95 26.16 -6.93 -6.92
CA GLU A 95 26.17 -5.96 -8.00
C GLU A 95 24.81 -5.91 -8.69
N GLY A 96 24.25 -7.07 -9.06
CA GLY A 96 22.91 -7.14 -9.65
C GLY A 96 21.82 -6.61 -8.72
N MET A 97 21.92 -6.85 -7.41
CA MET A 97 20.96 -6.34 -6.44
C MET A 97 20.95 -4.81 -6.31
N LYS A 98 22.05 -4.12 -6.62
CA LYS A 98 22.12 -2.64 -6.60
C LYS A 98 21.27 -2.00 -7.72
N GLU A 99 20.91 -2.77 -8.73
CA GLU A 99 20.08 -2.34 -9.86
C GLU A 99 18.58 -2.35 -9.52
N ILE A 100 18.21 -3.00 -8.41
CA ILE A 100 16.82 -3.11 -7.97
C ILE A 100 16.46 -1.85 -7.16
N GLY A 101 15.30 -1.26 -7.49
CA GLY A 101 14.79 -0.09 -6.81
C GLY A 101 14.55 -0.33 -5.31
N LYS A 102 14.70 0.73 -4.51
CA LYS A 102 14.37 0.68 -3.07
C LYS A 102 12.88 0.36 -2.87
N ASN A 103 12.55 -0.28 -1.75
CA ASN A 103 11.18 -0.66 -1.38
C ASN A 103 10.51 -1.64 -2.37
N SER A 104 11.31 -2.40 -3.13
CA SER A 104 10.80 -3.44 -4.02
C SER A 104 10.45 -4.71 -3.25
N TYR A 105 9.48 -5.46 -3.78
CA TYR A 105 9.16 -6.82 -3.34
C TYR A 105 10.06 -7.83 -4.04
N VAL A 106 10.72 -8.68 -3.26
CA VAL A 106 11.59 -9.74 -3.76
C VAL A 106 10.94 -11.08 -3.48
N ILE A 107 10.71 -11.86 -4.53
CA ILE A 107 10.12 -13.19 -4.45
C ILE A 107 11.19 -14.21 -4.82
N GLU A 108 11.58 -15.07 -3.88
CA GLU A 108 12.53 -16.14 -4.17
C GLU A 108 11.80 -17.36 -4.74
N VAL A 109 12.07 -17.64 -6.03
CA VAL A 109 11.58 -18.81 -6.74
C VAL A 109 12.63 -19.92 -6.63
N ALA A 110 12.58 -20.65 -5.52
CA ALA A 110 13.49 -21.75 -5.22
C ALA A 110 12.80 -22.79 -4.33
N PRO A 111 13.27 -24.05 -4.32
CA PRO A 111 12.73 -25.11 -3.44
C PRO A 111 12.99 -24.86 -1.94
N HIS A 112 13.80 -23.86 -1.60
CA HIS A 112 14.07 -23.43 -0.24
C HIS A 112 14.57 -21.98 -0.25
N GLY A 113 14.02 -21.13 0.62
CA GLY A 113 14.48 -19.75 0.83
C GLY A 113 15.89 -19.64 1.44
N LEU A 114 16.93 -19.77 0.62
CA LEU A 114 18.33 -19.69 1.08
C LEU A 114 18.76 -18.25 1.35
N PHE A 115 18.19 -17.29 0.63
CA PHE A 115 18.63 -15.90 0.69
C PHE A 115 17.95 -15.09 1.78
N GLU A 116 16.99 -15.64 2.53
CA GLU A 116 16.23 -14.89 3.53
C GLU A 116 17.12 -14.11 4.52
N SER A 117 18.13 -14.78 5.08
CA SER A 117 19.08 -14.15 6.00
C SER A 117 19.96 -13.08 5.33
N ILE A 118 20.32 -13.28 4.07
CA ILE A 118 21.12 -12.34 3.27
C ILE A 118 20.30 -11.08 2.98
N PHE A 119 19.04 -11.22 2.58
CA PHE A 119 18.15 -10.08 2.33
C PHE A 119 17.90 -9.27 3.59
N LYS A 120 17.61 -9.92 4.72
CA LYS A 120 17.42 -9.22 6.01
C LYS A 120 18.64 -8.42 6.44
N ARG A 121 19.86 -8.93 6.17
CA ARG A 121 21.11 -8.28 6.60
C ARG A 121 21.64 -7.24 5.60
N CYS A 122 21.66 -7.58 4.32
CA CYS A 122 22.34 -6.80 3.29
C CYS A 122 21.39 -5.85 2.54
N PHE A 123 20.08 -6.14 2.52
CA PHE A 123 19.09 -5.40 1.74
C PHE A 123 17.82 -5.09 2.56
N PRO A 124 17.94 -4.38 3.71
CA PRO A 124 16.81 -4.15 4.62
C PRO A 124 15.69 -3.28 4.04
N SER A 125 15.97 -2.52 2.97
CA SER A 125 14.97 -1.74 2.24
C SER A 125 14.11 -2.58 1.29
N LEU A 126 14.41 -3.87 1.11
CA LEU A 126 13.67 -4.76 0.23
C LEU A 126 12.78 -5.70 1.05
N THR A 127 11.56 -5.93 0.58
CA THR A 127 10.64 -6.86 1.25
C THR A 127 10.76 -8.24 0.62
N TYR A 128 11.43 -9.15 1.34
CA TYR A 128 11.69 -10.51 0.87
C TYR A 128 10.58 -11.50 1.25
N THR A 129 10.19 -12.36 0.30
CA THR A 129 9.27 -13.48 0.47
C THR A 129 9.81 -14.74 -0.22
N GLY A 130 10.05 -15.80 0.55
CA GLY A 130 10.39 -17.12 0.01
C GLY A 130 9.13 -17.95 -0.28
N LEU A 131 9.12 -18.72 -1.37
CA LEU A 131 7.96 -19.50 -1.79
C LEU A 131 7.91 -20.93 -1.24
N MET A 132 9.05 -21.50 -0.88
CA MET A 132 9.15 -22.86 -0.34
C MET A 132 10.21 -22.93 0.75
N LYS A 133 10.09 -23.93 1.63
CA LYS A 133 11.01 -24.15 2.74
C LYS A 133 11.25 -25.64 2.93
N ARG A 134 12.51 -26.07 2.77
CA ARG A 134 12.91 -27.48 2.85
C ARG A 134 12.51 -28.18 4.15
N THR A 135 12.51 -27.46 5.26
CA THR A 135 12.16 -28.01 6.58
C THR A 135 10.66 -28.05 6.83
N GLU A 136 9.85 -27.53 5.91
CA GLU A 136 8.40 -27.45 6.06
C GLU A 136 7.75 -28.75 5.61
N ALA A 137 6.85 -29.30 6.42
CA ALA A 137 6.16 -30.55 6.12
C ALA A 137 5.16 -30.38 4.96
N ASP A 138 4.43 -29.26 4.97
CA ASP A 138 3.45 -28.92 3.93
C ASP A 138 3.87 -27.65 3.17
N ASN A 139 4.61 -27.87 2.09
CA ASN A 139 5.03 -26.77 1.22
C ASN A 139 3.87 -26.16 0.40
N LEU A 140 2.75 -26.86 0.24
CA LEU A 140 1.58 -26.30 -0.43
C LEU A 140 0.94 -25.22 0.45
N CYS A 141 0.70 -25.52 1.73
CA CYS A 141 0.23 -24.53 2.70
C CYS A 141 1.22 -23.37 2.86
N TYR A 142 2.51 -23.65 2.89
CA TYR A 142 3.55 -22.61 2.95
C TYR A 142 3.50 -21.69 1.74
N PHE A 143 3.42 -22.25 0.54
CA PHE A 143 3.33 -21.49 -0.70
C PHE A 143 2.07 -20.61 -0.75
N LEU A 144 0.90 -21.17 -0.40
CA LEU A 144 -0.36 -20.42 -0.34
C LEU A 144 -0.31 -19.31 0.73
N SER A 145 0.34 -19.57 1.86
CA SER A 145 0.59 -18.56 2.89
C SER A 145 1.50 -17.45 2.40
N SER A 146 2.54 -17.77 1.63
CA SER A 146 3.41 -16.78 0.98
C SER A 146 2.65 -15.94 -0.04
N ILE A 147 1.72 -16.52 -0.82
CA ILE A 147 0.83 -15.76 -1.69
C ILE A 147 -0.08 -14.82 -0.89
N GLY A 148 -0.67 -15.31 0.21
CA GLY A 148 -1.46 -14.49 1.13
C GLY A 148 -0.64 -13.33 1.70
N ARG A 149 0.62 -13.56 2.06
CA ARG A 149 1.54 -12.51 2.49
C ARG A 149 1.77 -11.47 1.39
N LEU A 150 1.99 -11.90 0.14
CA LEU A 150 2.10 -10.96 -0.99
C LEU A 150 0.83 -10.11 -1.15
N PHE A 151 -0.35 -10.69 -0.94
CA PHE A 151 -1.61 -9.95 -0.95
C PHE A 151 -1.70 -8.90 0.17
N THR A 152 -1.28 -9.24 1.39
CA THR A 152 -1.25 -8.27 2.51
C THR A 152 -0.27 -7.12 2.28
N LEU A 153 0.73 -7.31 1.41
CA LEU A 153 1.66 -6.26 0.99
C LEU A 153 1.08 -5.34 -0.11
N GLY A 154 -0.17 -5.56 -0.51
CA GLY A 154 -0.86 -4.77 -1.55
C GLY A 154 -0.64 -5.28 -2.97
N LEU A 155 -0.02 -6.44 -3.16
CA LEU A 155 0.02 -7.10 -4.47
C LEU A 155 -1.31 -7.82 -4.72
N ASN A 156 -1.64 -8.10 -5.98
CA ASN A 156 -2.85 -8.84 -6.34
C ASN A 156 -2.51 -10.08 -7.19
N PRO A 157 -2.00 -11.16 -6.57
CA PRO A 157 -1.74 -12.41 -7.27
C PRO A 157 -3.03 -13.00 -7.85
N LYS A 158 -2.98 -13.46 -9.09
CA LYS A 158 -4.12 -14.11 -9.77
C LYS A 158 -4.29 -15.56 -9.31
N ILE A 159 -4.79 -15.72 -8.09
CA ILE A 159 -4.96 -17.02 -7.42
C ILE A 159 -5.94 -17.94 -8.15
N GLU A 160 -6.84 -17.38 -8.96
CA GLU A 160 -7.78 -18.13 -9.79
C GLU A 160 -7.10 -19.06 -10.80
N ASN A 161 -5.84 -18.79 -11.16
CA ASN A 161 -5.06 -19.65 -12.06
C ASN A 161 -4.50 -20.90 -11.37
N LEU A 162 -4.57 -20.98 -10.04
CA LEU A 162 -4.09 -22.14 -9.27
C LEU A 162 -5.12 -23.26 -9.18
N TYR A 163 -6.39 -22.97 -9.48
CA TYR A 163 -7.50 -23.89 -9.35
C TYR A 163 -8.25 -24.03 -10.68
N PRO A 164 -9.04 -25.11 -10.86
CA PRO A 164 -9.93 -25.22 -12.00
C PRO A 164 -10.85 -24.00 -12.12
N LYS A 165 -11.20 -23.63 -13.36
CA LYS A 165 -12.11 -22.52 -13.61
C LYS A 165 -13.47 -22.81 -12.98
N VAL A 166 -14.00 -21.82 -12.26
CA VAL A 166 -15.35 -21.87 -11.70
C VAL A 166 -16.37 -21.69 -12.81
N GLU A 167 -17.39 -22.54 -12.84
CA GLU A 167 -18.53 -22.41 -13.73
C GLU A 167 -19.51 -21.38 -13.18
N TRP A 168 -19.97 -20.47 -14.05
CA TRP A 168 -20.94 -19.43 -13.72
C TRP A 168 -22.26 -19.70 -14.44
N PRO A 169 -23.42 -19.42 -13.82
CA PRO A 169 -23.60 -18.76 -12.51
C PRO A 169 -23.32 -19.68 -11.32
N VAL A 170 -23.09 -19.08 -10.14
CA VAL A 170 -22.96 -19.84 -8.89
C VAL A 170 -24.25 -20.56 -8.51
N CYS A 171 -24.11 -21.63 -7.73
CA CYS A 171 -25.24 -22.42 -7.24
C CYS A 171 -26.20 -21.60 -6.35
N ARG A 172 -27.49 -21.95 -6.42
CA ARG A 172 -28.52 -21.38 -5.52
C ARG A 172 -28.16 -21.71 -4.06
N GLY A 173 -28.18 -20.69 -3.20
CA GLY A 173 -27.83 -20.83 -1.78
C GLY A 173 -26.39 -20.44 -1.44
N THR A 174 -25.58 -20.06 -2.43
CA THR A 174 -24.28 -19.41 -2.19
C THR A 174 -24.46 -18.17 -1.32
N GLN A 175 -23.65 -18.04 -0.26
CA GLN A 175 -23.76 -16.94 0.71
C GLN A 175 -23.64 -15.58 0.01
N SER A 176 -24.51 -14.63 0.38
CA SER A 176 -24.39 -13.25 -0.08
C SER A 176 -23.17 -12.57 0.55
N ILE A 177 -22.35 -11.94 -0.28
CA ILE A 177 -21.15 -11.23 0.16
C ILE A 177 -21.49 -9.89 0.83
N SER A 178 -22.67 -9.31 0.55
CA SER A 178 -23.05 -7.98 1.04
C SER A 178 -23.00 -7.83 2.57
N SER A 179 -23.34 -8.90 3.30
CA SER A 179 -23.34 -8.91 4.77
C SER A 179 -21.95 -9.06 5.40
N LEU A 180 -20.94 -9.45 4.61
CA LEU A 180 -19.57 -9.67 5.09
C LEU A 180 -18.72 -8.40 5.02
N PHE A 181 -19.09 -7.45 4.15
CA PHE A 181 -18.40 -6.17 4.04
C PHE A 181 -18.92 -5.19 5.08
N GLN A 182 -18.00 -4.65 5.86
CA GLN A 182 -18.27 -3.60 6.83
C GLN A 182 -17.54 -2.33 6.40
N TRP A 183 -18.24 -1.21 6.45
CA TRP A 183 -17.67 0.10 6.25
C TRP A 183 -17.36 0.71 7.61
N ASP A 184 -16.42 1.65 7.61
CA ASP A 184 -16.21 2.49 8.78
C ASP A 184 -17.38 3.47 8.94
N HIS A 185 -18.25 3.19 9.90
CA HIS A 185 -19.40 4.01 10.26
C HIS A 185 -19.13 4.93 11.45
N GLU A 186 -17.87 5.22 11.79
CA GLU A 186 -17.53 6.13 12.91
C GLU A 186 -18.16 7.52 12.72
N ARG A 187 -18.25 7.99 11.46
CA ARG A 187 -18.83 9.30 11.14
C ARG A 187 -20.33 9.20 10.91
N SER A 188 -21.08 9.95 11.71
CA SER A 188 -22.50 10.17 11.50
C SER A 188 -22.76 11.41 10.65
N TYR A 189 -23.68 11.29 9.70
CA TYR A 189 -24.10 12.40 8.84
C TYR A 189 -25.45 12.95 9.32
N TYR A 190 -25.69 14.22 9.04
CA TYR A 190 -26.95 14.85 9.41
C TYR A 190 -28.13 14.23 8.64
N VAL A 191 -29.06 13.62 9.38
CA VAL A 191 -30.30 13.05 8.83
C VAL A 191 -31.45 13.97 9.20
N LYS A 192 -32.17 14.47 8.20
CA LYS A 192 -33.36 15.31 8.38
C LYS A 192 -34.47 14.51 9.06
N LYS A 193 -34.74 14.77 10.33
CA LYS A 193 -35.79 14.09 11.10
C LYS A 193 -37.16 14.80 10.95
N PHE A 194 -38.23 14.02 11.05
CA PHE A 194 -39.60 14.54 11.24
C PHE A 194 -39.83 14.79 12.74
N PRO A 195 -40.52 15.88 13.15
CA PRO A 195 -41.15 16.91 12.32
C PRO A 195 -40.24 18.10 11.95
N GLU A 196 -39.02 18.17 12.51
CA GLU A 196 -38.12 19.33 12.45
C GLU A 196 -37.89 19.88 11.04
N PHE A 197 -37.78 19.01 10.04
CA PHE A 197 -37.57 19.39 8.63
C PHE A 197 -38.82 19.36 7.75
N HIS A 198 -39.97 18.98 8.30
CA HIS A 198 -41.21 18.77 7.55
C HIS A 198 -42.34 19.73 7.96
N ASN A 199 -42.26 20.31 9.16
CA ASN A 199 -43.07 21.44 9.55
C ASN A 199 -42.33 22.71 9.15
N TYR A 200 -42.62 23.22 7.94
CA TYR A 200 -42.25 24.58 7.61
C TYR A 200 -42.84 25.50 8.67
N ALA A 201 -41.97 26.30 9.29
CA ALA A 201 -42.37 27.32 10.24
C ALA A 201 -43.65 28.02 9.77
N THR A 202 -44.65 28.11 10.65
CA THR A 202 -45.85 28.92 10.41
C THR A 202 -45.41 30.34 10.03
N ALA A 203 -46.27 31.11 9.36
CA ALA A 203 -45.94 32.46 8.88
C ALA A 203 -45.46 33.45 9.98
N SER A 204 -45.46 33.05 11.26
CA SER A 204 -44.89 33.77 12.41
C SER A 204 -43.44 33.43 12.74
N ASP A 205 -42.97 32.20 12.48
CA ASP A 205 -41.75 31.67 13.12
C ASP A 205 -40.53 31.78 12.19
N PHE A 206 -39.38 32.18 12.75
CA PHE A 206 -38.11 32.29 12.02
C PHE A 206 -36.95 31.84 12.90
N VAL A 207 -36.37 30.68 12.55
CA VAL A 207 -35.25 30.09 13.28
C VAL A 207 -34.01 30.14 12.39
N MET A 208 -32.93 30.72 12.90
CA MET A 208 -31.60 30.66 12.29
C MET A 208 -30.66 29.95 13.25
N LYS A 209 -30.00 28.90 12.77
CA LYS A 209 -28.99 28.17 13.54
C LYS A 209 -27.62 28.72 13.17
N PHE A 210 -26.84 29.07 14.17
CA PHE A 210 -25.46 29.52 14.00
C PHE A 210 -24.53 28.46 14.57
N SER A 211 -23.52 28.08 13.80
CA SER A 211 -22.50 27.13 14.23
C SER A 211 -21.13 27.77 14.10
N LEU A 212 -20.44 27.96 15.23
CA LEU A 212 -19.06 28.48 15.25
C LEU A 212 -18.03 27.50 14.66
N LEU A 213 -18.46 26.30 14.28
CA LEU A 213 -17.66 25.29 13.59
C LEU A 213 -17.75 25.44 12.07
N GLU A 214 -18.81 26.09 11.57
CA GLU A 214 -18.98 26.37 10.14
C GLU A 214 -18.19 27.62 9.75
N SER A 215 -17.54 27.59 8.59
CA SER A 215 -16.73 28.71 8.08
C SER A 215 -17.51 30.02 7.99
N ASP A 216 -18.79 29.92 7.63
CA ASP A 216 -19.64 31.06 7.29
C ASP A 216 -20.01 31.90 8.51
N TRP A 217 -20.01 31.30 9.71
CA TRP A 217 -20.35 31.96 10.98
C TRP A 217 -19.14 32.14 11.90
N ASN A 218 -17.95 31.72 11.46
CA ASN A 218 -16.74 31.76 12.28
C ASN A 218 -16.37 33.18 12.73
N PHE A 219 -16.72 34.21 11.95
CA PHE A 219 -16.52 35.63 12.28
C PHE A 219 -17.25 36.07 13.56
N LEU A 220 -18.28 35.33 13.99
CA LEU A 220 -18.97 35.63 15.26
C LEU A 220 -18.05 35.46 16.47
N LYS A 221 -16.97 34.66 16.36
CA LYS A 221 -15.96 34.51 17.41
C LYS A 221 -15.26 35.81 17.75
N ASP A 222 -15.18 36.74 16.80
CA ASP A 222 -14.47 38.01 16.98
C ASP A 222 -15.26 38.99 17.86
N HIS A 223 -16.56 38.74 18.08
CA HIS A 223 -17.36 39.48 19.05
C HIS A 223 -17.22 38.85 20.46
N ALA A 224 -16.00 38.93 20.99
CA ALA A 224 -15.66 38.46 22.33
C ALA A 224 -15.66 39.63 23.34
N ILE A 225 -16.52 39.54 24.35
CA ILE A 225 -16.60 40.51 25.46
C ILE A 225 -16.30 39.74 26.74
N ASP A 226 -15.33 40.22 27.54
CA ASP A 226 -14.86 39.57 28.76
C ASP A 226 -14.52 38.07 28.57
N GLY A 227 -13.90 37.74 27.43
CA GLY A 227 -13.48 36.37 27.10
C GLY A 227 -14.62 35.43 26.69
N ARG A 228 -15.85 35.92 26.58
CA ARG A 228 -17.01 35.15 26.10
C ARG A 228 -17.39 35.61 24.69
N VAL A 229 -17.58 34.66 23.79
CA VAL A 229 -18.16 34.94 22.47
C VAL A 229 -19.65 35.16 22.64
N LEU A 230 -20.06 36.44 22.70
CA LEU A 230 -21.47 36.81 22.81
C LEU A 230 -22.04 37.02 21.41
N PHE A 231 -23.27 36.61 21.17
CA PHE A 231 -23.92 36.96 19.91
C PHE A 231 -24.10 38.49 19.83
N PRO A 232 -23.66 39.17 18.75
CA PRO A 232 -23.76 40.62 18.67
C PRO A 232 -25.21 41.09 18.78
N ALA A 233 -25.46 42.14 19.57
CA ALA A 233 -26.80 42.74 19.66
C ALA A 233 -27.32 43.22 18.29
N THR A 234 -26.41 43.65 17.41
CA THR A 234 -26.70 44.00 16.02
C THR A 234 -27.12 42.80 15.17
N GLY A 235 -26.69 41.59 15.54
CA GLY A 235 -27.12 40.33 14.93
C GLY A 235 -28.62 40.08 15.10
N TYR A 236 -29.19 40.42 16.26
CA TYR A 236 -30.65 40.33 16.47
C TYR A 236 -31.44 41.26 15.54
N LEU A 237 -30.93 42.49 15.33
CA LEU A 237 -31.52 43.43 14.38
C LEU A 237 -31.45 42.89 12.95
N LEU A 238 -30.31 42.29 12.57
CA LEU A 238 -30.15 41.65 11.26
C LEU A 238 -31.13 40.48 11.06
N MET A 239 -31.33 39.66 12.09
CA MET A 239 -32.31 38.56 12.04
C MET A 239 -33.74 39.07 11.87
N ALA A 240 -34.13 40.10 12.63
CA ALA A 240 -35.44 40.74 12.51
C ALA A 240 -35.64 41.35 11.11
N TRP A 241 -34.63 42.01 10.55
CA TRP A 241 -34.68 42.57 9.21
C TRP A 241 -34.77 41.49 8.12
N ARG A 242 -34.02 40.38 8.26
CA ARG A 242 -34.13 39.21 7.37
C ARG A 242 -35.52 38.60 7.40
N ARG A 243 -36.14 38.53 8.58
CA ARG A 243 -37.52 38.06 8.68
C ARG A 243 -38.50 39.01 8.00
N LEU A 244 -38.39 40.32 8.24
CA LEU A 244 -39.22 41.31 7.56
C LEU A 244 -39.11 41.19 6.03
N ALA A 245 -37.89 40.92 5.52
CA ALA A 245 -37.66 40.68 4.10
C ALA A 245 -38.35 39.43 3.57
N ALA A 246 -38.20 38.32 4.28
CA ALA A 246 -38.88 37.07 3.94
C ALA A 246 -40.42 37.24 3.94
N MET A 247 -40.99 37.96 4.92
CA MET A 247 -42.43 38.23 4.99
C MET A 247 -42.94 39.07 3.79
N LYS A 248 -42.11 39.97 3.27
CA LYS A 248 -42.43 40.79 2.09
C LYS A 248 -42.11 40.08 0.76
N GLY A 249 -41.64 38.83 0.80
CA GLY A 249 -41.24 38.08 -0.39
C GLY A 249 -39.99 38.65 -1.09
N GLN A 250 -39.17 39.43 -0.39
CA GLN A 250 -37.98 40.06 -0.97
C GLN A 250 -36.71 39.27 -0.60
N PRO A 251 -35.87 38.91 -1.58
CA PRO A 251 -34.72 38.04 -1.36
C PRO A 251 -33.50 38.76 -0.76
N THR A 252 -33.44 40.09 -0.82
CA THR A 252 -32.27 40.88 -0.41
C THR A 252 -32.62 42.00 0.56
N LEU A 253 -31.90 42.06 1.67
CA LEU A 253 -32.07 43.07 2.74
C LEU A 253 -32.05 44.54 2.26
N PRO A 254 -31.18 44.97 1.32
CA PRO A 254 -31.05 46.38 0.94
C PRO A 254 -32.31 46.98 0.30
N SER A 255 -33.26 46.14 -0.13
CA SER A 255 -34.51 46.58 -0.77
C SER A 255 -35.59 47.03 0.22
N ILE A 256 -35.36 46.91 1.53
CA ILE A 256 -36.33 47.24 2.58
C ILE A 256 -35.82 48.33 3.50
N ALA A 257 -36.38 49.52 3.34
CA ALA A 257 -36.33 50.53 4.39
C ALA A 257 -37.18 50.06 5.58
N TRP A 258 -36.61 50.15 6.78
CA TRP A 258 -37.28 49.80 8.03
C TRP A 258 -37.02 50.88 9.09
N SER A 259 -37.92 51.00 10.05
CA SER A 259 -37.76 51.90 11.19
C SER A 259 -37.92 51.11 12.48
N LEU A 260 -36.98 51.30 13.41
CA LEU A 260 -37.04 50.73 14.75
C LEU A 260 -37.57 51.79 15.70
N ARG A 261 -38.72 51.54 16.33
CA ARG A 261 -39.31 52.50 17.29
C ARG A 261 -38.83 52.26 18.72
N LYS A 262 -38.73 50.99 19.12
CA LYS A 262 -38.27 50.57 20.45
C LYS A 262 -37.70 49.16 20.37
N PHE A 263 -36.50 48.97 20.90
CA PHE A 263 -35.87 47.66 21.04
C PHE A 263 -35.36 47.53 22.47
N GLN A 264 -35.70 46.42 23.11
CA GLN A 264 -35.21 46.08 24.43
C GLN A 264 -34.86 44.59 24.38
N SER A 265 -33.58 44.29 24.54
CA SER A 265 -33.14 42.90 24.69
C SER A 265 -33.42 42.47 26.13
N ASP A 266 -34.29 41.49 26.30
CA ASP A 266 -34.50 40.81 27.58
C ASP A 266 -33.74 39.48 27.53
N SER A 267 -32.65 39.38 28.29
CA SER A 267 -31.74 38.22 28.27
C SER A 267 -32.34 36.96 28.91
N ARG A 268 -33.60 37.01 29.40
CA ARG A 268 -34.23 35.90 30.14
C ARG A 268 -34.82 34.77 29.28
N ARG A 269 -34.79 34.87 27.94
CA ARG A 269 -35.35 33.85 27.01
C ARG A 269 -34.35 33.29 26.00
N GLU A 270 -33.05 33.35 26.30
CA GLU A 270 -32.02 32.72 25.46
C GLU A 270 -31.84 31.25 25.89
N ASN A 271 -32.37 30.30 25.12
CA ASN A 271 -32.09 28.87 25.33
C ASN A 271 -30.78 28.51 24.63
N PHE A 272 -29.70 28.39 25.41
CA PHE A 272 -28.43 27.83 24.93
C PHE A 272 -28.48 26.31 25.02
N MET A 273 -28.81 25.63 23.91
CA MET A 273 -28.62 24.18 23.84
C MET A 273 -27.13 23.87 23.72
N THR A 274 -26.58 23.21 24.73
CA THR A 274 -25.26 22.58 24.61
C THR A 274 -25.42 21.19 24.00
N LYS A 275 -24.33 20.65 23.42
CA LYS A 275 -24.30 19.42 22.60
C LYS A 275 -25.04 18.21 23.20
N SER A 276 -25.27 18.14 24.51
CA SER A 276 -25.98 17.04 25.16
C SER A 276 -27.48 17.00 24.85
N GLU A 277 -28.10 18.12 24.46
CA GLU A 277 -29.55 18.16 24.19
C GLU A 277 -29.90 17.96 22.70
N ALA A 278 -28.91 18.02 21.81
CA ALA A 278 -29.10 17.89 20.37
C ALA A 278 -28.96 16.43 19.85
N VAL A 279 -28.72 15.45 20.72
CA VAL A 279 -28.50 14.04 20.35
C VAL A 279 -29.63 13.11 20.85
N ALA A 280 -30.84 13.64 21.07
CA ALA A 280 -32.05 12.81 21.12
C ALA A 280 -32.71 12.73 19.72
#